data_AF-A0A2N5DVV1-F1
#
_entry.id   AF-A0A2N5DVV1-F1
#
_cell.length_a   1.000
_cell.length_b   1.000
_cell.length_c   1.000
_cell.angle_alpha   90.00
_cell.angle_beta   90.00
_cell.angle_gamma   90.00
#
_symmetry.space_group_name_H-M   'P 1'
#
loop_
_entity.id
_entity.type
_entity.pdbx_description
1 polymer ?
#
loop_
_entity_poly.entity_id
_entity_poly.type
_entity_poly.pdbx_seq_one_letter_code
_entity_poly.pdbx_strand_id
1 'polypeptide(L)'
;MTTIVSVRRNGQVVIGGDGQATLGNTVMKGNVRKVRRLYNDKVIAGFAGGTADAFTLFELFERKLEMHQGHLVKAAVELAKDWRTDRMLRRLEALLAVADENASLIITGNGDVIQPENDLIAIGSGGPYAQSAARALLENTELGARDIVEKALGIAGDICIYTNQFHTIEELPSKA
;
A
#
# COMPACT_ATOMS: atom_id res chain seq x y z
N MET A 1 -5.89 2.69 -11.96
CA MET A 1 -4.90 2.30 -10.92
C MET A 1 -5.55 1.28 -10.00
N THR A 2 -4.77 0.37 -9.44
CA THR A 2 -5.23 -0.58 -8.41
C THR A 2 -5.42 0.14 -7.08
N THR A 3 -6.31 -0.34 -6.23
CA THR A 3 -6.62 0.16 -4.90
C THR A 3 -5.85 -0.64 -3.85
N ILE A 4 -5.17 0.06 -2.95
CA ILE A 4 -4.41 -0.52 -1.82
C ILE A 4 -4.95 0.09 -0.54
N VAL A 5 -5.10 -0.72 0.50
CA VAL A 5 -5.53 -0.32 1.85
C VAL A 5 -4.57 -0.91 2.88
N SER A 6 -4.15 -0.10 3.86
CA SER A 6 -3.43 -0.57 5.05
C SER A 6 -4.24 -0.23 6.29
N VAL A 7 -4.36 -1.17 7.23
CA VAL A 7 -4.96 -0.94 8.54
C VAL A 7 -4.05 -1.52 9.61
N ARG A 8 -3.76 -0.74 10.65
CA ARG A 8 -3.15 -1.22 11.89
C ARG A 8 -4.18 -1.21 13.01
N ARG A 9 -4.38 -2.35 13.67
CA ARG A 9 -5.31 -2.48 14.79
C ARG A 9 -4.97 -3.70 15.64
N ASN A 10 -5.12 -3.58 16.96
CA ASN A 10 -5.07 -4.69 17.92
C ASN A 10 -3.82 -5.58 17.78
N GLY A 11 -2.64 -4.97 17.67
CA GLY A 11 -1.39 -5.73 17.55
C GLY A 11 -1.19 -6.41 16.20
N GLN A 12 -1.90 -5.98 15.15
CA GLN A 12 -1.72 -6.45 13.78
C GLN A 12 -1.69 -5.28 12.79
N VAL A 13 -0.88 -5.40 11.74
CA VAL A 13 -0.94 -4.53 10.57
C VAL A 13 -1.18 -5.36 9.32
N VAL A 14 -2.08 -4.89 8.47
CA VAL A 14 -2.53 -5.59 7.27
C VAL A 14 -2.51 -4.64 6.10
N ILE A 15 -1.92 -5.06 4.97
CA ILE A 15 -2.02 -4.38 3.68
C ILE A 15 -2.76 -5.29 2.73
N GLY A 16 -3.82 -4.77 2.11
CA GLY A 16 -4.55 -5.43 1.04
C GLY A 16 -4.54 -4.60 -0.23
N GLY A 17 -4.75 -5.26 -1.36
CA GLY A 17 -4.93 -4.61 -2.65
C GLY A 17 -5.78 -5.43 -3.60
N ASP A 18 -6.51 -4.76 -4.48
CA ASP A 18 -7.27 -5.43 -5.53
C ASP A 18 -6.36 -5.89 -6.68
N GLY A 19 -6.95 -6.63 -7.63
CA GLY A 19 -6.22 -7.30 -8.70
C GLY A 19 -6.34 -6.61 -10.06
N GLN A 20 -7.10 -5.53 -10.17
CA GLN A 20 -7.45 -4.97 -11.48
C GLN A 20 -6.30 -4.14 -12.07
N ALA A 21 -5.97 -4.47 -13.31
CA ALA A 21 -5.20 -3.62 -14.21
C ALA A 21 -6.08 -3.20 -15.39
N THR A 22 -6.25 -1.89 -15.54
CA THR A 22 -7.03 -1.27 -16.61
C THR A 22 -6.12 -0.44 -17.50
N LEU A 23 -6.26 -0.58 -18.82
CA LEU A 23 -5.59 0.24 -19.82
C LEU A 23 -6.64 1.11 -20.52
N GLY A 24 -6.57 2.43 -20.33
CA GLY A 24 -7.65 3.33 -20.70
C GLY A 24 -8.95 2.90 -20.01
N ASN A 25 -9.93 2.48 -20.80
CA ASN A 25 -11.24 2.04 -20.32
C ASN A 25 -11.44 0.52 -20.41
N THR A 26 -10.39 -0.26 -20.68
CA THR A 26 -10.47 -1.72 -20.86
C THR A 26 -9.73 -2.45 -19.75
N VAL A 27 -10.39 -3.43 -19.11
CA VAL A 27 -9.75 -4.32 -18.13
C VAL A 27 -8.81 -5.27 -18.86
N MET A 28 -7.51 -5.20 -18.53
CA MET A 28 -6.47 -6.03 -19.14
C MET A 28 -6.24 -7.33 -18.36
N LYS A 29 -6.31 -7.26 -17.02
CA LYS A 29 -6.07 -8.38 -16.12
C LYS A 29 -6.75 -8.13 -14.78
N GLY A 30 -7.36 -9.17 -14.22
CA GLY A 30 -8.09 -9.07 -12.95
C GLY A 30 -7.35 -9.59 -11.72
N ASN A 31 -6.16 -10.20 -11.88
CA ASN A 31 -5.46 -10.89 -10.79
C ASN A 31 -4.00 -10.44 -10.61
N VAL A 32 -3.74 -9.15 -10.77
CA VAL A 32 -2.42 -8.58 -10.50
C VAL A 32 -2.14 -8.59 -8.99
N ARG A 33 -0.94 -9.02 -8.59
CA ARG A 33 -0.49 -8.95 -7.21
C ARG A 33 0.43 -7.75 -7.00
N LYS A 34 -0.10 -6.69 -6.39
CA LYS A 34 0.64 -5.45 -6.07
C LYS A 34 0.95 -5.26 -4.59
N VAL A 35 0.60 -6.26 -3.77
CA VAL A 35 1.01 -6.36 -2.37
C VAL A 35 2.06 -7.45 -2.27
N ARG A 36 3.15 -7.17 -1.55
CA ARG A 36 4.25 -8.11 -1.33
C ARG A 36 4.87 -7.92 0.05
N ARG A 37 5.56 -8.96 0.49
CA ARG A 37 6.49 -8.91 1.61
C ARG A 37 7.88 -8.53 1.13
N LEU A 38 8.59 -7.80 1.97
CA LEU A 38 9.92 -7.24 1.79
C LEU A 38 10.74 -7.46 3.06
N TYR A 39 12.06 -7.37 2.94
CA TYR A 39 13.03 -7.45 4.03
C TYR A 39 12.79 -8.65 4.96
N ASN A 40 13.08 -9.86 4.46
CA ASN A 40 12.91 -11.12 5.21
C ASN A 40 11.51 -11.27 5.82
N ASP A 41 10.48 -10.91 5.06
CA ASP A 41 9.07 -10.96 5.46
C ASP A 41 8.68 -10.07 6.66
N LYS A 42 9.50 -9.08 7.00
CA LYS A 42 9.26 -8.16 8.13
C LYS A 42 8.63 -6.83 7.72
N VAL A 43 8.55 -6.55 6.43
CA VAL A 43 7.89 -5.36 5.88
C VAL A 43 6.85 -5.82 4.86
N ILE A 44 5.65 -5.26 4.91
CA ILE A 44 4.63 -5.42 3.87
C ILE A 44 4.54 -4.12 3.08
N ALA A 45 4.39 -4.25 1.77
CA ALA A 45 4.32 -3.12 0.87
C ALA A 45 3.27 -3.33 -0.21
N GLY A 46 2.50 -2.28 -0.49
CA GLY A 46 1.49 -2.20 -1.52
C GLY A 46 1.76 -1.02 -2.44
N PHE A 47 1.42 -1.18 -3.73
CA PHE A 47 1.75 -0.20 -4.75
C PHE A 47 0.55 0.16 -5.63
N ALA A 48 0.32 1.46 -5.83
CA ALA A 48 -0.68 1.99 -6.75
C ALA A 48 -0.01 2.79 -7.88
N GLY A 49 -0.02 2.22 -9.09
CA GLY A 49 0.60 2.80 -10.28
C GLY A 49 0.80 1.77 -11.40
N GLY A 50 1.71 2.06 -12.34
CA GLY A 50 2.09 1.16 -13.42
C GLY A 50 2.84 -0.09 -12.93
N THR A 51 2.58 -1.26 -13.53
CA THR A 51 3.18 -2.52 -13.06
C THR A 51 4.71 -2.52 -13.15
N ALA A 52 5.29 -1.89 -14.17
CA ALA A 52 6.75 -1.79 -14.33
C ALA A 52 7.38 -0.98 -13.19
N ASP A 53 6.80 0.18 -12.89
CA ASP A 53 7.21 1.07 -11.80
C ASP A 53 7.21 0.36 -10.45
N ALA A 54 6.22 -0.51 -10.22
CA ALA A 54 6.10 -1.29 -8.98
C ALA A 54 7.32 -2.17 -8.72
N PHE A 55 7.78 -2.91 -9.74
CA PHE A 55 8.93 -3.80 -9.61
C PHE A 55 10.20 -3.01 -9.28
N THR A 56 10.45 -1.92 -10.01
CA THR A 56 11.63 -1.07 -9.79
C THR A 56 11.63 -0.48 -8.38
N LEU A 57 10.50 0.06 -7.92
CA LEU A 57 10.43 0.68 -6.59
C LEU A 57 10.53 -0.33 -5.46
N PHE A 58 9.96 -1.53 -5.60
CA PHE A 58 10.14 -2.59 -4.61
C PHE A 58 11.60 -3.03 -4.52
N GLU A 59 12.29 -3.24 -5.65
CA GLU A 59 13.71 -3.61 -5.64
C GLU A 59 14.59 -2.52 -5.02
N LEU A 60 14.33 -1.25 -5.34
CA LEU A 60 15.04 -0.13 -4.73
C LEU A 60 14.77 -0.04 -3.22
N PHE A 61 13.52 -0.23 -2.82
CA PHE A 61 13.16 -0.17 -1.41
C PHE A 61 13.74 -1.33 -0.60
N GLU A 62 13.77 -2.54 -1.16
CA GLU A 62 14.43 -3.71 -0.55
C GLU A 62 15.90 -3.41 -0.24
N ARG A 63 16.63 -2.84 -1.21
CA ARG A 63 18.03 -2.43 -1.00
C ARG A 63 18.16 -1.37 0.08
N LYS A 64 17.23 -0.41 0.15
CA LYS A 64 17.23 0.63 1.21
C LYS A 64 16.97 0.02 2.59
N LEU A 65 16.08 -0.97 2.68
CA LEU A 65 15.84 -1.71 3.92
C LEU A 65 17.08 -2.50 4.34
N GLU A 66 17.76 -3.19 3.42
CA GLU A 66 19.02 -3.90 3.70
C GLU A 66 20.11 -2.96 4.22
N MET A 67 20.35 -1.84 3.52
CA MET A 67 21.36 -0.83 3.90
C MET A 67 21.08 -0.19 5.27
N HIS A 68 19.82 -0.11 5.68
CA HIS A 68 19.40 0.48 6.94
C HIS A 68 18.92 -0.56 7.96
N GLN A 69 19.29 -1.83 7.79
CA GLN A 69 19.03 -2.91 8.74
C GLN A 69 17.54 -3.00 9.14
N GLY A 70 16.65 -2.80 8.17
CA GLY A 70 15.20 -2.88 8.37
C GLY A 70 14.56 -1.65 9.00
N HIS A 71 15.29 -0.56 9.22
CA HIS A 71 14.71 0.65 9.80
C HIS A 71 13.76 1.35 8.81
N LEU A 72 12.46 1.04 8.88
CA LEU A 72 11.44 1.42 7.89
C LEU A 72 11.44 2.92 7.57
N VAL A 73 11.32 3.77 8.59
CA VAL A 73 11.25 5.24 8.40
C VAL A 73 12.50 5.78 7.69
N LYS A 74 13.69 5.30 8.08
CA LYS A 74 14.95 5.74 7.48
C LYS A 74 15.07 5.28 6.04
N ALA A 75 14.75 4.01 5.76
CA ALA A 75 14.72 3.49 4.39
C ALA A 75 13.71 4.24 3.51
N ALA A 76 12.55 4.60 4.06
CA ALA A 76 11.51 5.34 3.36
C ALA A 76 11.98 6.75 2.96
N VAL A 77 12.63 7.47 3.89
CA VAL A 77 13.20 8.80 3.63
C VAL A 77 14.30 8.73 2.57
N GLU A 78 15.18 7.73 2.64
CA GLU A 78 16.25 7.57 1.65
C GLU A 78 15.73 7.15 0.28
N LEU A 79 14.68 6.34 0.20
CA LEU A 79 13.99 6.08 -1.06
C LEU A 79 13.34 7.35 -1.62
N ALA A 80 12.63 8.12 -0.79
CA ALA A 80 11.95 9.34 -1.20
C ALA A 80 12.93 10.38 -1.78
N LYS A 81 14.13 10.49 -1.19
CA LYS A 81 15.23 11.33 -1.72
C LYS A 81 15.68 10.86 -3.10
N ASP A 82 15.96 9.57 -3.27
CA ASP A 82 16.38 9.01 -4.56
C ASP A 82 15.29 9.20 -5.62
N TRP A 83 14.04 8.92 -5.25
CA TRP A 83 12.88 9.04 -6.14
C TRP A 83 12.68 10.47 -6.63
N ARG A 84 12.85 11.46 -5.74
CA ARG A 84 12.75 12.89 -6.09
C ARG A 84 13.92 13.41 -6.92
N THR A 85 15.12 12.85 -6.75
CA THR A 85 16.33 13.40 -7.39
C THR A 85 16.64 12.73 -8.73
N ASP A 86 16.41 11.43 -8.83
CA ASP A 86 16.67 10.66 -10.03
C ASP A 86 15.75 11.08 -11.19
N ARG A 87 16.33 11.27 -12.39
CA ARG A 87 15.60 11.74 -13.58
C ARG A 87 14.61 10.70 -14.11
N MET A 88 14.92 9.41 -13.98
CA MET A 88 14.07 8.31 -14.41
C MET A 88 12.94 8.09 -13.40
N LEU A 89 13.26 8.04 -12.10
CA LEU A 89 12.26 7.74 -11.06
C LEU A 89 11.19 8.82 -10.92
N ARG A 90 11.52 10.09 -11.13
CA ARG A 90 10.53 11.19 -11.10
C ARG A 90 9.39 11.07 -12.10
N ARG A 91 9.52 10.22 -13.12
CA ARG A 91 8.47 10.00 -14.13
C ARG A 91 7.44 8.95 -13.69
N LEU A 92 7.70 8.24 -12.60
CA LEU A 92 6.81 7.22 -12.07
C LEU A 92 5.63 7.91 -11.37
N GLU A 93 4.43 7.73 -11.91
CA GLU A 93 3.19 8.31 -11.36
C GLU A 93 2.57 7.36 -10.33
N ALA A 94 3.35 7.06 -9.28
CA ALA A 94 2.97 6.01 -8.35
C ALA A 94 3.08 6.39 -6.87
N LEU A 95 2.30 5.66 -6.06
CA LEU A 95 2.26 5.76 -4.61
C LEU A 95 2.62 4.40 -4.01
N LEU A 96 3.42 4.43 -2.95
CA LEU A 96 3.82 3.23 -2.20
C LEU A 96 3.26 3.32 -0.79
N ALA A 97 2.54 2.29 -0.35
CA ALA A 97 2.14 2.08 1.04
C ALA A 97 3.05 1.01 1.63
N VAL A 98 3.74 1.31 2.73
CA VAL A 98 4.67 0.36 3.38
C VAL A 98 4.39 0.30 4.87
N ALA A 99 4.52 -0.87 5.47
CA ALA A 99 4.34 -1.03 6.90
C ALA A 99 5.23 -2.14 7.48
N ASP A 100 5.69 -1.92 8.70
CA ASP A 100 6.37 -2.92 9.54
C ASP A 100 5.61 -3.08 10.87
N GLU A 101 6.22 -3.75 11.85
CA GLU A 101 5.61 -3.91 13.18
C GLU A 101 5.39 -2.59 13.93
N ASN A 102 6.03 -1.48 13.55
CA ASN A 102 6.04 -0.22 14.31
C ASN A 102 5.34 0.94 13.60
N ALA A 103 5.36 0.99 12.27
CA ALA A 103 4.89 2.16 11.52
C ALA A 103 4.26 1.80 10.17
N SER A 104 3.35 2.64 9.72
CA SER A 104 2.71 2.58 8.40
C SER A 104 2.94 3.90 7.67
N LEU A 105 3.53 3.86 6.48
CA LEU A 105 3.99 5.04 5.75
C LEU A 105 3.51 5.03 4.30
N ILE A 106 3.23 6.23 3.78
CA ILE A 106 3.03 6.50 2.36
C ILE A 106 4.30 7.17 1.83
N ILE A 107 4.82 6.70 0.70
CA ILE A 107 5.97 7.27 0.00
C ILE A 107 5.52 7.71 -1.40
N THR A 108 5.88 8.94 -1.78
CA THR A 108 5.51 9.54 -3.07
C THR A 108 6.75 9.91 -3.91
N GLY A 109 6.58 9.97 -5.22
CA GLY A 109 7.62 10.45 -6.16
C GLY A 109 8.00 11.94 -5.99
N ASN A 110 7.20 12.71 -5.24
CA ASN A 110 7.53 14.09 -4.88
C ASN A 110 8.54 14.18 -3.72
N GLY A 111 8.90 13.03 -3.13
CA GLY A 111 9.83 12.93 -2.01
C GLY A 111 9.15 13.07 -0.65
N ASP A 112 7.84 12.85 -0.57
CA ASP A 112 7.11 12.89 0.69
C ASP A 112 7.13 11.51 1.36
N VAL A 113 7.28 11.52 2.69
CA VAL A 113 7.10 10.34 3.56
C VAL A 113 6.08 10.73 4.62
N ILE A 114 4.92 10.08 4.59
CA ILE A 114 3.75 10.50 5.37
C ILE A 114 3.26 9.33 6.21
N GLN A 115 3.17 9.52 7.52
CA GLN A 115 2.41 8.62 8.40
C GLN A 115 1.01 9.20 8.57
N PRO A 116 -0.06 8.49 8.15
CA PRO A 116 -1.42 8.98 8.28
C PRO A 116 -1.95 8.86 9.71
N GLU A 117 -3.00 9.62 10.00
CA GLU A 117 -3.76 9.47 11.24
C GLU A 117 -4.41 8.08 11.32
N ASN A 118 -4.51 7.54 12.55
CA ASN A 118 -5.07 6.21 12.84
C ASN A 118 -4.37 5.04 12.12
N ASP A 119 -3.16 5.25 11.56
CA ASP A 119 -2.42 4.27 10.77
C ASP A 119 -3.26 3.60 9.66
N LEU A 120 -4.21 4.37 9.09
CA LEU A 120 -5.05 3.98 7.96
C LEU A 120 -4.48 4.58 6.68
N ILE A 121 -4.08 3.72 5.74
CA ILE A 121 -3.65 4.13 4.40
C ILE A 121 -4.69 3.64 3.40
N ALA A 122 -5.06 4.49 2.45
CA ALA A 122 -5.72 4.04 1.23
C ALA A 122 -5.18 4.83 0.04
N ILE A 123 -4.72 4.14 -1.00
CA ILE A 123 -4.18 4.74 -2.22
C ILE A 123 -4.75 4.05 -3.45
N GLY A 124 -4.69 4.72 -4.61
CA GLY A 124 -5.18 4.18 -5.87
C GLY A 124 -6.58 4.65 -6.26
N SER A 125 -7.15 4.04 -7.29
CA SER A 125 -8.37 4.55 -7.94
C SER A 125 -9.61 4.51 -7.03
N GLY A 126 -9.75 3.44 -6.25
CA GLY A 126 -10.81 3.28 -5.25
C GLY A 126 -10.37 3.66 -3.84
N GLY A 127 -9.21 4.31 -3.69
CA GLY A 127 -8.63 4.69 -2.40
C GLY A 127 -9.61 5.42 -1.49
N PRO A 128 -10.27 6.50 -1.95
CA PRO A 128 -11.23 7.24 -1.12
C PRO A 128 -12.42 6.39 -0.63
N TYR A 129 -12.97 5.51 -1.47
CA TYR A 129 -14.08 4.62 -1.07
C TYR A 129 -13.64 3.64 -0.01
N ALA A 130 -12.47 3.03 -0.22
CA ALA A 130 -11.90 2.09 0.73
C ALA A 130 -11.53 2.77 2.05
N GLN A 131 -11.01 4.01 2.00
CA GLN A 131 -10.69 4.82 3.17
C GLN A 131 -11.94 5.12 4.00
N SER A 132 -13.02 5.59 3.34
CA SER A 132 -14.28 5.87 4.01
C SER A 132 -14.87 4.62 4.67
N ALA A 133 -14.84 3.48 3.98
CA ALA A 133 -15.31 2.21 4.52
C ALA A 133 -14.45 1.75 5.71
N ALA A 134 -13.14 1.72 5.56
CA ALA A 134 -12.21 1.29 6.60
C ALA A 134 -12.32 2.17 7.85
N ARG A 135 -12.41 3.50 7.68
CA ARG A 135 -12.59 4.45 8.77
C ARG A 135 -13.89 4.20 9.53
N ALA A 136 -15.01 4.05 8.83
CA ALA A 136 -16.29 3.76 9.46
C ALA A 136 -16.23 2.46 10.28
N LEU A 137 -15.59 1.42 9.77
CA LEU A 137 -15.42 0.15 10.47
C LEU A 137 -14.47 0.26 11.68
N LEU A 138 -13.39 1.02 11.56
CA LEU A 138 -12.46 1.30 12.67
C LEU A 138 -13.17 2.01 13.83
N GLU A 139 -13.96 3.03 13.53
CA GLU A 139 -14.61 3.87 14.53
C GLU A 139 -15.85 3.22 15.18
N ASN A 140 -16.51 2.27 14.49
CA ASN A 140 -17.85 1.79 14.90
C ASN A 140 -17.94 0.27 15.11
N THR A 141 -16.84 -0.47 15.07
CA THR A 141 -16.85 -1.94 15.24
C THR A 141 -15.65 -2.43 16.03
N GLU A 142 -15.66 -3.70 16.45
CA GLU A 142 -14.53 -4.40 17.08
C GLU A 142 -13.78 -5.32 16.11
N LEU A 143 -14.01 -5.19 14.80
CA LEU A 143 -13.40 -6.03 13.77
C LEU A 143 -11.86 -5.96 13.78
N GLY A 144 -11.21 -7.08 13.46
CA GLY A 144 -9.76 -7.15 13.30
C GLY A 144 -9.27 -6.40 12.06
N ALA A 145 -7.96 -6.09 12.02
CA ALA A 145 -7.35 -5.36 10.90
C ALA A 145 -7.61 -6.04 9.53
N ARG A 146 -7.51 -7.38 9.50
CA ARG A 146 -7.75 -8.18 8.29
C ARG A 146 -9.19 -8.03 7.77
N ASP A 147 -10.17 -8.17 8.66
CA ASP A 147 -11.59 -8.07 8.30
C ASP A 147 -11.93 -6.68 7.77
N ILE A 148 -11.34 -5.63 8.37
CA ILE A 148 -11.54 -4.25 7.92
C ILE A 148 -10.97 -4.06 6.52
N VAL A 149 -9.75 -4.52 6.26
CA VAL A 149 -9.11 -4.43 4.93
C VAL A 149 -9.95 -5.17 3.88
N GLU A 150 -10.40 -6.39 4.19
CA GLU A 150 -11.20 -7.19 3.26
C GLU A 150 -12.55 -6.53 2.94
N LYS A 151 -13.27 -6.04 3.96
CA LYS A 151 -14.55 -5.33 3.77
C LYS A 151 -14.37 -4.00 3.04
N ALA A 152 -13.33 -3.24 3.35
CA ALA A 152 -13.05 -1.96 2.72
C ALA A 152 -12.74 -2.11 1.23
N LEU A 153 -11.93 -3.10 0.86
CA LEU A 153 -11.67 -3.43 -0.53
C LEU A 153 -12.93 -3.95 -1.24
N GLY A 154 -13.72 -4.79 -0.57
CA GLY A 154 -14.99 -5.28 -1.12
C GLY A 154 -15.96 -4.14 -1.47
N ILE A 155 -16.16 -3.20 -0.55
CA ILE A 155 -16.99 -2.01 -0.77
C ILE A 155 -16.41 -1.13 -1.90
N ALA A 156 -15.10 -0.95 -1.94
CA ALA A 156 -14.46 -0.20 -3.02
C ALA A 156 -14.64 -0.89 -4.39
N GLY A 157 -14.57 -2.22 -4.44
CA GLY A 157 -14.81 -3.01 -5.65
C GLY A 157 -16.25 -3.00 -6.14
N ASP A 158 -17.22 -2.77 -5.25
CA ASP A 158 -18.63 -2.64 -5.62
C ASP A 158 -18.98 -1.26 -6.19
N ILE A 159 -18.17 -0.23 -5.88
CA ILE A 159 -18.43 1.17 -6.26
C ILE A 159 -17.51 1.63 -7.40
N CYS A 160 -16.23 1.31 -7.32
CA CYS A 160 -15.22 1.83 -8.25
C CYS A 160 -15.05 0.89 -9.44
N ILE A 161 -15.37 1.36 -10.65
CA ILE A 161 -15.16 0.60 -11.90
C ILE A 161 -13.69 0.20 -12.17
N TYR A 162 -12.74 0.78 -11.42
CA TYR A 162 -11.30 0.50 -11.53
C TYR A 162 -10.75 -0.40 -10.42
N THR A 163 -11.61 -0.92 -9.54
CA THR A 163 -11.29 -1.82 -8.43
C THR A 163 -12.13 -3.09 -8.57
N ASN A 164 -11.55 -4.27 -8.38
CA ASN A 164 -12.31 -5.51 -8.43
C ASN A 164 -12.30 -6.28 -7.11
N GLN A 165 -13.01 -7.41 -7.09
CA GLN A 165 -13.14 -8.30 -5.93
C GLN A 165 -11.98 -9.29 -5.76
N PHE A 166 -10.92 -9.21 -6.58
CA PHE A 166 -9.78 -10.11 -6.48
C PHE A 166 -8.73 -9.52 -5.56
N HIS A 167 -8.77 -9.88 -4.27
CA HIS A 167 -7.90 -9.27 -3.27
C HIS A 167 -6.63 -10.10 -3.03
N THR A 168 -5.50 -9.41 -2.83
CA THR A 168 -4.28 -9.95 -2.21
C THR A 168 -4.09 -9.25 -0.88
N ILE A 169 -3.91 -10.01 0.20
CA ILE A 169 -3.83 -9.47 1.56
C ILE A 169 -2.61 -10.08 2.26
N GLU A 170 -1.75 -9.21 2.80
CA GLU A 170 -0.58 -9.57 3.61
C GLU A 170 -0.68 -8.95 5.00
N GLU A 171 -0.18 -9.66 6.01
CA GLU A 171 -0.31 -9.28 7.41
C GLU A 171 0.97 -9.52 8.21
N LEU A 172 1.19 -8.68 9.22
CA LEU A 172 2.27 -8.77 10.19
C LEU A 172 1.75 -8.49 11.61
N PRO A 173 2.41 -9.04 12.65
CA PRO A 173 2.26 -8.53 14.01
C PRO A 173 2.62 -7.04 14.10
N SER A 174 1.92 -6.29 14.96
CA SER A 174 2.18 -4.89 15.30
C SER A 174 2.59 -4.78 16.78
N LYS A 175 3.56 -3.91 17.05
CA LYS A 175 3.98 -3.45 18.38
C LYS A 175 3.53 -2.02 18.69
N ALA A 176 3.18 -1.26 17.66
CA ALA A 176 2.51 0.03 17.79
C ALA A 176 1.03 -0.13 18.13
#